data_AF-A0A2K6D6M4-F1
#
_entry.id   AF-A0A2K6D6M4-F1
#
_cell.length_a   1.000
_cell.length_b   1.000
_cell.length_c   1.000
_cell.angle_alpha   90.00
_cell.angle_beta   90.00
_cell.angle_gamma   90.00
#
_symmetry.space_group_name_H-M   'P 1'
#
loop_
_entity.id
_entity.type
_entity.pdbx_description
1 polymer ?
#
loop_
_entity_poly.entity_id
_entity_poly.type
_entity_poly.pdbx_seq_one_letter_code
_entity_poly.pdbx_strand_id
1 'polypeptide(L)' 'MELALLCGLVVMAGVIPIQGGILNLNKMVKQVTGKMPLFFYWPYGCYCGPGGRGQPKDATDC' A
#
# COMPACT_ATOMS: atom_id res chain seq x y z
N MET A 1 -27.34 2.37 11.89
CA MET A 1 -27.07 1.96 10.50
C MET A 1 -26.74 3.16 9.62
N GLU A 2 -27.46 4.28 9.76
CA GLU A 2 -27.24 5.48 8.92
C GLU A 2 -25.92 6.21 9.19
N LEU A 3 -25.48 6.29 10.46
CA LEU A 3 -24.19 6.91 10.80
C LEU A 3 -22.99 6.15 10.22
N ALA A 4 -23.06 4.81 10.20
CA ALA A 4 -22.02 3.98 9.59
C ALA A 4 -21.98 4.13 8.06
N LEU A 5 -23.15 4.28 7.44
CA LEU A 5 -23.28 4.53 6.01
C LEU A 5 -22.73 5.90 5.62
N LEU A 6 -23.04 6.93 6.41
CA LEU A 6 -22.52 8.29 6.25
C LEU A 6 -21.00 8.35 6.45
N CYS A 7 -20.47 7.69 7.49
CA CYS A 7 -19.02 7.57 7.68
C CYS A 7 -18.36 6.86 6.49
N GLY A 8 -18.96 5.76 5.99
CA GLY A 8 -18.47 5.09 4.79
C GLY A 8 -18.44 6.02 3.57
N LEU A 9 -19.50 6.78 3.35
CA LEU A 9 -19.60 7.71 2.23
C LEU A 9 -18.57 8.85 2.31
N VAL A 10 -18.35 9.41 3.50
CA VAL A 10 -17.34 10.46 3.76
C VAL A 10 -15.93 9.95 3.51
N VAL A 11 -15.61 8.74 3.96
CA VAL A 11 -14.30 8.11 3.72
C VAL A 11 -14.07 7.90 2.22
N MET A 12 -15.08 7.41 1.49
CA MET A 12 -14.96 7.19 0.04
C MET A 12 -14.85 8.51 -0.75
N ALA A 13 -15.55 9.56 -0.34
CA ALA A 13 -15.52 10.87 -0.99
C ALA A 13 -14.21 11.64 -0.72
N GLY A 14 -13.56 11.43 0.42
CA GLY A 14 -12.28 12.07 0.77
C GLY A 14 -11.06 11.48 0.06
N VAL A 15 -11.18 10.31 -0.55
CA VAL A 15 -10.07 9.67 -1.30
C VAL A 15 -10.06 10.22 -2.72
N ILE A 16 -9.53 11.44 -2.87
CA ILE A 16 -9.16 11.97 -4.19
C ILE A 16 -7.93 11.16 -4.66
N PRO A 17 -7.96 10.48 -5.82
CA PRO A 17 -6.79 9.79 -6.34
C PRO A 17 -5.79 10.84 -6.85
N ILE A 18 -4.94 11.32 -5.95
CA ILE A 18 -3.77 12.13 -6.30
C ILE A 18 -2.91 11.30 -7.25
N GLN A 19 -2.43 11.90 -8.34
CA GLN A 19 -1.83 11.23 -9.51
C GLN A 19 -0.54 10.42 -9.22
N GLY A 20 -0.14 10.25 -7.96
CA GLY A 20 1.01 9.47 -7.48
C GLY A 20 0.73 8.65 -6.21
N GLY A 21 -0.42 7.98 -6.11
CA GLY A 21 -0.79 7.18 -4.94
C GLY A 21 -0.33 5.71 -4.93
N ILE A 22 -0.70 4.99 -3.88
CA ILE A 22 -0.44 3.53 -3.66
C ILE A 22 -0.84 2.70 -4.89
N LEU A 23 -1.91 3.07 -5.60
CA LEU A 23 -2.36 2.35 -6.79
C LEU A 23 -1.34 2.40 -7.94
N ASN A 24 -0.64 3.52 -8.10
CA ASN A 24 0.40 3.66 -9.12
C ASN A 24 1.66 2.90 -8.72
N LEU A 25 2.08 2.98 -7.46
CA LEU A 25 3.18 2.17 -6.94
C LEU A 25 2.90 0.67 -7.15
N ASN A 26 1.69 0.20 -6.83
CA ASN A 26 1.30 -1.19 -7.06
C ASN A 26 1.40 -1.61 -8.54
N LYS A 27 1.03 -0.73 -9.47
CA LYS A 27 1.18 -0.98 -10.92
C LYS A 27 2.64 -1.08 -11.31
N MET A 28 3.49 -0.13 -10.89
CA MET A 28 4.91 -0.09 -11.23
C MET A 28 5.65 -1.31 -10.71
N VAL A 29 5.46 -1.66 -9.43
CA VAL A 29 6.10 -2.84 -8.83
C VAL A 29 5.62 -4.13 -9.52
N LYS A 30 4.32 -4.24 -9.84
CA LYS A 30 3.81 -5.40 -10.60
C LYS A 30 4.41 -5.48 -12.00
N GLN A 31 4.57 -4.35 -12.70
CA GLN A 31 5.15 -4.31 -14.04
C GLN A 31 6.62 -4.73 -14.06
N VAL A 32 7.42 -4.27 -13.09
CA VAL A 32 8.86 -4.56 -13.03
C VAL A 32 9.14 -5.96 -12.49
N THR A 33 8.38 -6.42 -11.49
CA THR A 33 8.69 -7.66 -10.77
C THR A 33 7.80 -8.84 -11.15
N GLY A 34 6.67 -8.61 -11.83
CA GLY A 34 5.65 -9.61 -12.10
C GLY A 34 4.85 -10.07 -10.88
N LYS A 35 5.15 -9.56 -9.68
CA LYS A 35 4.53 -9.98 -8.41
C LYS A 35 3.43 -9.02 -7.99
N MET A 36 2.42 -9.54 -7.29
CA MET A 36 1.32 -8.73 -6.78
C MET A 36 1.75 -8.03 -5.47
N PRO A 37 1.97 -6.71 -5.44
CA PRO A 37 2.76 -6.12 -4.35
C PRO A 37 2.09 -6.19 -2.98
N LEU A 38 0.76 -6.12 -2.95
CA LEU A 38 -0.05 -6.32 -1.74
C LEU A 38 0.18 -7.66 -1.04
N PHE A 39 0.56 -8.71 -1.75
CA PHE A 39 0.77 -10.04 -1.16
C PHE A 39 2.25 -10.38 -0.96
N PHE A 40 3.12 -9.88 -1.83
CA PHE A 40 4.53 -10.27 -1.85
C PHE A 40 5.47 -9.27 -1.18
N TYR A 41 5.15 -7.97 -1.22
CA TYR A 41 6.02 -6.92 -0.70
C TYR A 41 5.43 -6.23 0.53
N TRP A 42 4.10 -6.15 0.63
CA TRP A 42 3.45 -5.55 1.81
C TRP A 42 3.83 -6.22 3.15
N PRO A 43 3.90 -7.56 3.27
CA PRO A 43 4.38 -8.20 4.50
C PRO A 43 5.88 -8.50 4.47
N TYR A 44 6.65 -7.93 3.53
CA TYR A 44 8.05 -8.31 3.34
C TYR A 44 8.98 -7.48 4.21
N GLY A 45 9.82 -8.18 4.98
CA GLY A 45 10.89 -7.55 5.73
C GLY A 45 10.39 -6.57 6.79
N CYS A 46 11.18 -5.54 7.03
CA CYS A 46 10.96 -4.53 8.05
C CYS A 46 10.42 -3.22 7.47
N TYR A 47 10.61 -2.94 6.18
CA TYR A 47 10.42 -1.61 5.58
C TYR A 47 9.53 -1.59 4.33
N CYS A 48 9.35 -2.70 3.59
CA CYS A 48 8.52 -2.68 2.37
C CYS A 48 7.02 -2.42 2.62
N GLY A 49 6.56 -2.49 3.87
CA GLY A 49 5.17 -2.22 4.25
C GLY A 49 5.05 -1.60 5.65
N PRO A 50 3.98 -1.89 6.41
CA PRO A 50 3.82 -1.35 7.75
C PRO A 50 4.90 -1.91 8.69
N GLY A 51 5.80 -1.03 9.16
CA GLY A 51 6.98 -1.41 9.93
C GLY A 51 7.87 -0.20 10.21
N GLY A 52 9.16 -0.30 9.85
CA GLY A 52 10.14 0.79 9.93
C GLY A 52 11.19 0.63 11.03
N ARG A 53 11.35 -0.58 11.58
CA ARG A 53 12.30 -0.86 12.67
C ARG A 53 12.97 -2.22 12.47
N GLY A 54 14.26 -2.31 12.83
CA GLY A 54 15.06 -3.51 12.70
C GLY A 54 16.15 -3.38 11.64
N GLN A 55 16.88 -4.46 11.39
CA GLN A 55 17.86 -4.51 10.30
C GLN A 55 17.12 -4.94 9.02
N PRO A 56 17.33 -4.26 7.88
CA PRO A 56 16.75 -4.67 6.60
C PRO A 56 17.03 -6.13 6.31
N LYS A 57 16.01 -6.86 5.85
CA LYS A 57 16.11 -8.30 5.58
C LYS A 57 17.10 -8.61 4.45
N ASP A 58 17.07 -7.81 3.40
CA ASP A 58 17.97 -7.85 2.25
C ASP A 58 17.87 -6.53 1.46
N ALA A 59 18.54 -6.43 0.32
CA ALA A 59 18.58 -5.22 -0.50
C ALA A 59 17.20 -4.74 -0.99
N THR A 60 16.19 -5.61 -1.04
CA THR A 60 14.81 -5.26 -1.39
C THR A 60 14.13 -4.46 -0.27
N ASP A 61 14.55 -4.68 0.97
CA ASP A 61 13.99 -4.13 2.20
C ASP A 61 14.80 -2.96 2.77
N CYS A 62 15.85 -2.53 2.05
CA CYS A 62 16.72 -1.40 2.41
C CYS A 62 16.14 -0.05 2.01
#